data_AF-A0A150KZL5-F1
#
_entry.id   AF-A0A150KZL5-F1
#
_cell.length_a   1.000
_cell.length_b   1.000
_cell.length_c   1.000
_cell.angle_alpha   90.00
_cell.angle_beta   90.00
_cell.angle_gamma   90.00
#
_symmetry.space_group_name_H-M   'P 1'
#
loop_
_entity.id
_entity.type
_entity.pdbx_description
1 polymer ?
#
loop_
_entity_poly.entity_id
_entity_poly.type
_entity_poly.pdbx_seq_one_letter_code
_entity_poly.pdbx_strand_id
1 'polypeptide(L)'
;MELNPAKMELIYGFFETYLQLNEEEENQMQEKITKLPEEAKLKLKLPNSYYEKGIERGFEKGIKKGIARGIEKIVTEMLKNGLSAKYISELTNISEEKVKEIQSKNEV
;
A
#
# COMPACT_ATOMS: atom_id res chain seq x y z
N MET A 1 -32.86 0.36 -18.19
CA MET A 1 -32.08 0.98 -19.28
C MET A 1 -30.62 0.64 -19.02
N GLU A 2 -29.95 -0.04 -19.95
CA GLU A 2 -28.49 -0.21 -19.87
C GLU A 2 -27.82 1.06 -20.39
N LEU A 3 -26.97 1.68 -19.56
CA LEU A 3 -26.17 2.83 -19.95
C LEU A 3 -24.99 2.34 -20.79
N ASN A 4 -24.79 2.95 -21.95
CA ASN A 4 -23.61 2.64 -22.77
C ASN A 4 -22.33 3.18 -22.10
N PRO A 5 -21.14 2.66 -22.48
CA PRO A 5 -19.88 3.06 -21.85
C PRO A 5 -19.63 4.57 -21.84
N ALA A 6 -19.90 5.26 -22.96
CA ALA A 6 -19.68 6.71 -23.06
C ALA A 6 -20.59 7.53 -22.13
N LYS A 7 -21.86 7.13 -21.96
CA LYS A 7 -22.77 7.79 -21.02
C LYS A 7 -22.36 7.53 -19.56
N MET A 8 -21.87 6.33 -19.25
CA MET A 8 -21.33 6.02 -17.93
C MET A 8 -20.10 6.87 -17.62
N GLU A 9 -19.18 7.00 -18.57
CA GLU A 9 -17.97 7.83 -18.41
C GLU A 9 -18.32 9.29 -18.19
N LEU A 10 -19.28 9.84 -18.94
CA LEU A 10 -19.78 11.20 -18.71
C LEU A 10 -20.37 11.39 -17.31
N ILE A 11 -21.17 10.41 -16.86
CA ILE A 11 -21.77 10.44 -15.51
C ILE A 11 -20.67 10.37 -14.45
N TYR A 12 -19.72 9.43 -14.56
CA TYR A 12 -18.62 9.31 -13.62
C TYR A 12 -17.77 10.57 -13.57
N GLY A 13 -17.36 11.10 -14.73
CA GLY A 13 -16.59 12.33 -14.81
C GLY A 13 -17.32 13.51 -14.16
N PHE A 14 -18.64 13.63 -14.38
CA PHE A 14 -19.45 14.64 -13.68
C PHE A 14 -19.40 14.45 -12.16
N PHE A 15 -19.69 13.25 -11.66
CA PHE A 15 -19.68 12.99 -10.22
C PHE A 15 -18.31 13.15 -9.58
N GLU A 16 -17.21 12.79 -10.26
CA GLU A 16 -15.85 12.95 -9.76
C GLU A 16 -15.48 14.42 -9.49
N THR A 17 -16.07 15.37 -10.24
CA THR A 17 -15.83 16.80 -9.99
C THR A 17 -16.48 17.31 -8.69
N TYR A 18 -17.57 16.68 -8.24
CA TYR A 18 -18.32 17.12 -7.06
C TYR A 18 -18.15 16.20 -5.84
N LEU A 19 -17.82 14.92 -6.06
CA LEU A 19 -17.75 13.89 -5.03
C LEU A 19 -16.31 13.42 -4.87
N GLN A 20 -15.47 14.31 -4.35
CA GLN A 20 -14.13 13.97 -3.90
C GLN A 20 -14.21 13.39 -2.50
N LEU A 21 -14.07 12.07 -2.41
CA LEU A 21 -14.00 11.39 -1.12
C LEU A 21 -12.70 11.75 -0.42
N ASN A 22 -12.80 12.04 0.87
CA ASN A 22 -11.63 12.13 1.74
C ASN A 22 -11.10 10.72 2.08
N GLU A 23 -9.94 10.65 2.75
CA GLU A 23 -9.31 9.37 3.08
C GLU A 23 -10.20 8.44 3.92
N GLU A 24 -10.98 9.00 4.86
CA GLU A 24 -11.88 8.23 5.72
C GLU A 24 -13.06 7.65 4.92
N GLU A 25 -13.69 8.46 4.08
CA GLU A 25 -14.80 8.05 3.21
C GLU A 25 -14.35 7.00 2.19
N GLU A 26 -13.16 7.16 1.61
CA GLU A 26 -12.57 6.15 0.73
C GLU A 26 -12.33 4.84 1.48
N ASN A 27 -11.82 4.88 2.70
CA ASN A 27 -11.61 3.68 3.52
C ASN A 27 -12.94 2.98 3.84
N GLN A 28 -13.98 3.74 4.21
CA GLN A 28 -15.31 3.20 4.44
C GLN A 28 -15.91 2.59 3.17
N MET A 29 -15.71 3.23 2.01
CA MET A 29 -16.14 2.69 0.71
C MET A 29 -15.42 1.38 0.40
N GLN A 30 -14.09 1.31 0.58
CA GLN A 30 -13.30 0.09 0.39
C GLN A 30 -13.76 -1.05 1.31
N GLU A 31 -14.05 -0.75 2.57
CA GLU A 31 -14.56 -1.73 3.52
C GLU A 31 -15.93 -2.27 3.09
N LYS A 32 -16.84 -1.37 2.66
CA LYS A 32 -18.15 -1.76 2.12
C LYS A 32 -18.00 -2.63 0.88
N ILE A 33 -17.12 -2.27 -0.06
CA ILE A 33 -16.83 -3.07 -1.28
C ILE A 33 -16.30 -4.45 -0.90
N THR A 34 -15.42 -4.54 0.08
CA THR A 34 -14.83 -5.82 0.54
C THR A 34 -15.91 -6.75 1.10
N LYS A 35 -16.91 -6.20 1.78
CA LYS A 35 -18.05 -6.92 2.36
C LYS A 35 -19.13 -7.32 1.34
N LEU A 36 -19.08 -6.83 0.10
CA LEU A 36 -20.04 -7.21 -0.93
C LEU A 36 -19.90 -8.69 -1.32
N PRO A 37 -21.00 -9.36 -1.73
CA PRO A 37 -20.93 -10.68 -2.37
C PRO A 37 -20.05 -10.63 -3.62
N GLU A 38 -19.35 -11.72 -3.93
CA GLU A 38 -18.46 -11.82 -5.10
C GLU A 38 -19.19 -11.50 -6.42
N GLU A 39 -20.45 -11.92 -6.56
CA GLU A 39 -21.30 -11.61 -7.72
C GLU A 39 -21.51 -10.10 -7.93
N ALA A 40 -21.58 -9.32 -6.85
CA ALA A 40 -21.73 -7.87 -6.90
C ALA A 40 -20.39 -7.18 -7.18
N LYS A 41 -19.27 -7.69 -6.64
CA LYS A 41 -17.92 -7.19 -6.91
C LYS A 41 -17.56 -7.32 -8.39
N LEU A 42 -17.89 -8.45 -9.02
CA LEU A 42 -17.61 -8.68 -10.44
C LEU A 42 -18.34 -7.71 -11.38
N LYS A 43 -19.48 -7.18 -10.94
CA LYS A 43 -20.29 -6.21 -11.70
C LYS A 43 -19.95 -4.75 -11.35
N LEU A 44 -19.17 -4.53 -10.29
CA LEU A 44 -18.82 -3.19 -9.85
C LEU A 44 -17.86 -2.57 -10.88
N LYS A 45 -18.31 -1.49 -11.52
CA LYS A 45 -17.47 -0.65 -12.36
C LYS A 45 -17.11 0.60 -11.58
N LEU A 46 -15.83 0.73 -11.25
CA LEU A 46 -15.29 1.95 -10.69
C LEU A 46 -14.90 2.90 -11.82
N PRO A 47 -14.97 4.22 -11.59
CA PRO A 47 -14.40 5.21 -12.50
C PRO A 47 -12.88 5.02 -12.73
N ASN A 48 -12.37 5.55 -13.84
CA ASN A 48 -10.96 5.45 -14.21
C ASN A 48 -10.01 6.06 -13.17
N SER A 49 -10.41 7.13 -12.48
CA SER A 49 -9.59 7.75 -11.43
C SER A 49 -9.23 6.79 -10.29
N TYR A 50 -10.10 5.83 -9.97
CA TYR A 50 -9.83 4.82 -8.94
C TYR A 50 -8.78 3.82 -9.38
N TYR A 51 -8.70 3.52 -10.69
CA TYR A 51 -7.63 2.69 -11.23
C TYR A 51 -6.28 3.40 -11.09
N GLU A 52 -6.21 4.67 -11.50
CA GLU A 52 -4.99 5.49 -11.38
C GLU A 52 -4.53 5.63 -9.92
N LYS A 53 -5.45 5.98 -9.01
CA LYS A 53 -5.20 6.01 -7.56
C LYS A 53 -4.72 4.65 -7.03
N GLY A 54 -5.30 3.56 -7.53
CA GLY A 54 -4.91 2.19 -7.19
C GLY A 54 -3.47 1.88 -7.59
N ILE A 55 -3.08 2.28 -8.81
CA ILE A 55 -1.70 2.14 -9.31
C ILE A 55 -0.73 2.97 -8.49
N GLU A 56 -1.03 4.24 -8.23
CA GLU A 56 -0.17 5.13 -7.44
C GLU A 56 0.05 4.57 -6.03
N ARG A 57 -1.03 4.20 -5.33
CA ARG A 57 -0.96 3.57 -4.00
C ARG A 57 -0.20 2.25 -4.03
N GLY A 58 -0.40 1.45 -5.06
CA GLY A 58 0.29 0.18 -5.26
C GLY A 58 1.80 0.39 -5.42
N PHE A 59 2.19 1.36 -6.24
CA PHE A 59 3.58 1.74 -6.48
C PHE A 59 4.25 2.26 -5.20
N GLU A 60 3.62 3.21 -4.50
CA GLU A 60 4.16 3.76 -3.25
C GLU A 60 4.34 2.68 -2.17
N LYS A 61 3.33 1.82 -1.98
CA LYS A 61 3.43 0.67 -1.07
C LYS A 61 4.53 -0.30 -1.49
N GLY A 62 4.68 -0.52 -2.80
CA GLY A 62 5.72 -1.36 -3.37
C GLY A 62 7.13 -0.84 -3.07
N ILE A 63 7.37 0.45 -3.32
CA ILE A 63 8.65 1.11 -3.02
C ILE A 63 8.95 1.07 -1.53
N LYS A 64 7.99 1.45 -0.67
CA LYS A 64 8.15 1.40 0.80
C LYS A 64 8.53 0.00 1.29
N LYS A 65 7.82 -1.03 0.82
CA LYS A 65 8.12 -2.44 1.16
C LYS A 65 9.48 -2.88 0.61
N GLY A 66 9.84 -2.47 -0.60
CA GLY A 66 11.13 -2.79 -1.23
C GLY A 66 12.31 -2.21 -0.45
N ILE A 67 12.24 -0.93 -0.09
CA ILE A 67 13.26 -0.25 0.72
C ILE A 67 13.39 -0.93 2.09
N ALA A 68 12.27 -1.18 2.77
CA ALA A 68 12.29 -1.85 4.08
C ALA A 68 12.97 -3.23 4.02
N ARG A 69 12.61 -4.06 3.02
CA ARG A 69 13.25 -5.37 2.82
C ARG A 69 14.74 -5.26 2.49
N GLY A 70 15.13 -4.25 1.70
CA GLY A 70 16.53 -3.99 1.38
C GLY A 70 17.35 -3.66 2.64
N ILE A 71 16.81 -2.78 3.49
CA ILE A 71 17.40 -2.42 4.78
C ILE A 71 17.52 -3.66 5.68
N GLU A 72 16.44 -4.43 5.83
CA GLU A 72 16.46 -5.64 6.65
C GLU A 72 17.53 -6.63 6.19
N LYS A 73 17.67 -6.82 4.87
CA LYS A 73 18.70 -7.69 4.30
C LYS A 73 20.12 -7.20 4.62
N ILE A 74 20.39 -5.90 4.47
CA ILE A 74 21.71 -5.31 4.77
C ILE A 74 22.03 -5.46 6.26
N VAL A 75 21.09 -5.12 7.15
CA VAL A 75 21.27 -5.26 8.61
C VAL A 75 21.52 -6.72 9.00
N THR A 76 20.79 -7.66 8.39
CA THR A 76 20.97 -9.09 8.64
C THR A 76 22.38 -9.55 8.24
N GLU A 77 22.86 -9.14 7.06
CA GLU A 77 24.22 -9.46 6.62
C GLU A 77 25.28 -8.81 7.51
N MET A 78 25.06 -7.59 7.99
CA MET A 78 25.97 -6.94 8.94
C MET A 78 26.06 -7.71 10.27
N LEU A 79 24.91 -8.13 10.82
CA LEU A 79 24.85 -8.93 12.05
C LEU A 79 25.58 -10.28 11.87
N LYS A 80 25.38 -10.97 10.74
CA LYS A 80 26.10 -12.22 10.43
C LYS A 80 27.61 -12.04 10.36
N ASN A 81 28.09 -10.88 9.89
CA ASN A 81 29.50 -10.55 9.86
C ASN A 81 30.07 -10.13 11.24
N GLY A 82 29.29 -10.26 12.32
CA GLY A 82 29.72 -10.01 13.69
C GLY A 82 29.71 -8.52 14.10
N LEU A 83 29.08 -7.65 13.30
CA LEU A 83 28.91 -6.24 13.67
C LEU A 83 27.90 -6.12 14.81
N SER A 84 28.22 -5.28 15.81
CA SER A 84 27.32 -5.06 16.94
C SER A 84 26.11 -4.23 16.53
N ALA A 85 24.96 -4.46 17.16
CA ALA A 85 23.74 -3.71 16.90
C ALA A 85 23.92 -2.19 17.09
N LYS A 86 24.75 -1.78 18.06
CA LYS A 86 25.12 -0.39 18.31
C LYS A 86 25.88 0.23 17.13
N TYR A 87 26.89 -0.48 16.60
CA TYR A 87 27.66 0.00 15.46
C TYR A 87 26.82 0.08 14.17
N ILE A 88 25.92 -0.89 13.96
CA ILE A 88 24.96 -0.85 12.83
C ILE A 88 24.03 0.36 12.96
N SER A 89 23.54 0.63 14.17
CA SER A 89 22.69 1.78 14.45
C SER A 89 23.38 3.12 14.11
N GLU A 90 24.64 3.26 14.54
CA GLU A 90 25.48 4.44 14.25
C GLU A 90 25.75 4.59 12.74
N LEU A 91 26.02 3.50 12.02
CA LEU A 91 26.37 3.53 10.59
C LEU A 91 25.16 3.80 9.68
N THR A 92 24.01 3.22 10.02
CA THR A 92 22.82 3.21 9.15
C THR A 92 21.74 4.19 9.57
N ASN A 93 21.92 4.87 10.71
CA ASN A 93 20.95 5.76 11.34
C ASN A 93 19.61 5.06 11.65
N ILE A 94 19.66 3.76 11.90
CA ILE A 94 18.52 2.92 12.28
C ILE A 94 18.56 2.76 13.80
N SER A 95 17.42 2.87 14.49
CA SER A 95 17.35 2.64 15.94
C SER A 95 17.85 1.24 16.33
N GLU A 96 18.58 1.11 17.44
CA GLU A 96 19.00 -0.19 17.97
C GLU A 96 17.82 -1.16 18.18
N GLU A 97 16.65 -0.66 18.58
CA GLU A 97 15.42 -1.44 18.74
C GLU A 97 15.03 -2.15 17.44
N LYS A 98 15.08 -1.43 16.32
CA LYS A 98 14.75 -1.99 15.01
C LYS A 98 15.79 -3.02 14.56
N VAL A 99 17.07 -2.81 14.87
CA VAL A 99 18.13 -3.79 14.58
C VAL A 99 17.91 -5.09 15.38
N LYS A 100 17.54 -4.97 16.66
CA LYS A 100 17.19 -6.12 17.52
C LYS A 100 15.93 -6.84 17.04
N GLU A 101 14.92 -6.11 16.58
CA GLU A 101 13.71 -6.69 15.98
C GLU A 101 14.08 -7.57 14.76
N ILE A 102 14.95 -7.08 13.89
CA ILE A 102 15.44 -7.81 12.70
C ILE A 102 16.27 -9.03 13.12
N GLN A 103 17.09 -8.92 14.16
CA GLN A 103 17.85 -10.04 14.70
C GLN A 103 16.91 -11.15 15.20
N SER A 104 15.92 -10.80 16.02
CA SER A 104 14.97 -11.76 16.60
C SER A 104 14.11 -12.48 15.56
N LYS A 105 13.78 -11.80 14.45
CA LYS A 105 13.03 -12.38 13.33
C LYS A 105 13.82 -13.44 12.54
N ASN A 106 15.15 -13.42 12.59
CA ASN A 106 16.01 -14.33 11.84
C ASN A 106 16.56 -15.49 12.70
N GLU A 107 16.33 -15.47 14.02
CA GLU A 107 16.71 -16.55 14.95
C GLU A 107 15.60 -17.60 15.13
N VAL A 108 14.50 -17.51 14.35
CA VAL A 108 13.38 -18.48 14.25
C VAL A 108 13.47 -19.23 12.93
#